data_AF-A0A8T0FJ23-F1
#
_entry.id   AF-A0A8T0FJ23-F1
#
_cell.length_a   1.000
_cell.length_b   1.000
_cell.length_c   1.000
_cell.angle_alpha   90.00
_cell.angle_beta   90.00
_cell.angle_gamma   90.00
#
_symmetry.space_group_name_H-M   'P 1'
#
loop_
_entity.id
_entity.type
_entity.pdbx_description
1 polymer ?
#
loop_
_entity_poly.entity_id
_entity_poly.type
_entity_poly.pdbx_seq_one_letter_code
_entity_poly.pdbx_strand_id
1 'polypeptide(L)'
;MMTKAIPWKAIRKLLGVFIIFVCFFFIYSPDSGKKASNKKSCKIVDYACRDGNLLKGALGDYYCVNESIFFVETSFSNVLTPRQACAIESTAHHNPSFQVYVLMTPIKAIDFSDSYIKIISTLTNVHLVHITIEDLVCGSPVWKWFVSEKWKKSKWQASHLSDALRFFLIWKYGGMYLDMDIVCLRSMEHLRNIAITENWERVASGILIFQKGHELMKRCMYDFVQKYDSSNFVANGPGTITRNIKAYCDMDNIGKISGADCNVDILQPAAAFPIPSKRFQREDVNLQNALDFSENAGTFLESSNQCRDST
;
A
#
# COMPACT_ATOMS: atom_id res chain seq x y z
N MET A 1 -65.37 54.42 35.11
CA MET A 1 -65.59 53.05 34.57
C MET A 1 -64.43 52.19 35.04
N MET A 2 -64.69 51.22 35.90
CA MET A 2 -63.69 50.44 36.65
C MET A 2 -62.85 49.54 35.74
N THR A 3 -61.52 49.71 35.75
CA THR A 3 -60.58 48.73 35.21
C THR A 3 -60.44 47.56 36.20
N LYS A 4 -60.94 46.39 35.83
CA LYS A 4 -60.83 45.15 36.63
C LYS A 4 -59.36 44.75 36.79
N ALA A 5 -58.89 44.74 38.03
CA ALA A 5 -57.58 44.19 38.38
C ALA A 5 -57.52 42.68 38.07
N ILE A 6 -56.49 42.26 37.36
CA ILE A 6 -56.24 40.84 37.06
C ILE A 6 -55.87 40.13 38.37
N PRO A 7 -56.56 39.04 38.76
CA PRO A 7 -56.32 38.40 40.04
C PRO A 7 -54.92 37.76 40.08
N TRP A 8 -54.15 38.10 41.11
CA TRP A 8 -52.77 37.64 41.36
C TRP A 8 -52.58 36.11 41.34
N LYS A 9 -53.67 35.36 41.58
CA LYS A 9 -53.71 33.88 41.47
C LYS A 9 -53.55 33.39 40.02
N ALA A 10 -54.01 34.13 39.01
CA ALA A 10 -53.83 33.79 37.60
C ALA A 10 -52.37 33.99 37.15
N ILE A 11 -51.71 35.04 37.65
CA ILE A 11 -50.31 35.35 37.35
C ILE A 11 -49.36 34.30 37.98
N ARG A 12 -49.63 33.83 39.21
CA ARG A 12 -48.83 32.73 39.83
C ARG A 12 -48.97 31.39 39.10
N LYS A 13 -50.15 31.07 38.55
CA LYS A 13 -50.33 29.86 37.74
C LYS A 13 -49.59 29.94 36.41
N LEU A 14 -49.63 31.09 35.73
CA LEU A 14 -48.89 31.32 34.49
C LEU A 14 -47.37 31.29 34.71
N LEU A 15 -46.86 31.93 35.77
CA LEU A 15 -45.43 31.86 36.14
C LEU A 15 -45.01 30.45 36.54
N GLY A 16 -45.84 29.71 37.28
CA GLY A 16 -45.56 28.32 37.65
C GLY A 16 -45.49 27.38 36.45
N VAL A 17 -46.42 27.51 35.50
CA VAL A 17 -46.42 26.72 34.25
C VAL A 17 -45.22 27.09 33.36
N PHE A 18 -44.86 28.38 33.28
CA PHE A 18 -43.71 28.83 32.50
C PHE A 18 -42.39 28.34 33.10
N ILE A 19 -42.23 28.37 34.42
CA ILE A 19 -41.05 27.84 35.12
C ILE A 19 -40.95 26.32 34.94
N ILE A 20 -42.07 25.58 35.02
CA ILE A 20 -42.07 24.13 34.78
C ILE A 20 -41.70 23.79 33.33
N PHE A 21 -42.20 24.53 32.34
CA PHE A 21 -41.83 24.31 30.93
C PHE A 21 -40.37 24.65 30.64
N VAL A 22 -39.83 25.72 31.24
CA VAL A 22 -38.42 26.07 31.14
C VAL A 22 -37.56 24.99 31.82
N CYS A 23 -37.94 24.51 33.01
CA CYS A 23 -37.24 23.41 33.67
C CYS A 23 -37.32 22.09 32.88
N PHE A 24 -38.44 21.77 32.23
CA PHE A 24 -38.53 20.58 31.37
C PHE A 24 -37.65 20.69 30.12
N PHE A 25 -37.51 21.88 29.53
CA PHE A 25 -36.58 22.09 28.41
C PHE A 25 -35.11 22.01 28.84
N PHE A 26 -34.77 22.43 30.06
CA PHE A 26 -33.40 22.31 30.57
C PHE A 26 -33.06 20.92 31.14
N ILE A 27 -34.05 20.15 31.63
CA ILE A 27 -33.84 18.82 32.20
C ILE A 27 -33.95 17.71 31.13
N TYR A 28 -34.66 17.97 30.03
CA TYR A 28 -34.84 17.03 28.92
C TYR A 28 -34.22 17.53 27.61
N SER A 29 -33.01 18.10 27.68
CA SER A 29 -32.13 18.05 26.52
C SER A 29 -31.48 16.67 26.54
N PRO A 30 -31.74 15.79 25.55
CA PRO A 30 -31.05 14.52 25.50
C PRO A 30 -29.56 14.83 25.47
N ASP A 31 -28.86 14.29 26.47
CA ASP A 31 -27.41 14.21 26.47
C ASP A 31 -27.03 13.43 25.21
N SER A 32 -26.85 14.18 24.12
CA SER A 32 -26.13 13.70 22.95
C SER A 32 -24.70 13.57 23.43
N GLY A 33 -24.45 12.48 24.16
CA GLY A 33 -23.15 12.02 24.54
C GLY A 33 -22.35 11.99 23.25
N LYS A 34 -21.56 13.05 23.05
CA LYS A 34 -20.51 13.06 22.06
C LYS A 34 -19.60 11.95 22.52
N LYS A 35 -19.81 10.73 22.01
CA LYS A 35 -18.73 9.76 21.88
C LYS A 35 -17.61 10.58 21.27
N ALA A 36 -16.58 10.86 22.05
CA ALA A 36 -15.35 11.41 21.55
C ALA A 36 -14.91 10.41 20.48
N SER A 37 -15.22 10.70 19.21
CA SER A 37 -14.46 10.07 18.16
C SER A 37 -13.07 10.62 18.40
N ASN A 38 -12.18 9.76 18.88
CA ASN A 38 -10.74 10.01 18.80
C ASN A 38 -10.45 10.15 17.31
N LYS A 39 -10.67 11.35 16.78
CA LYS A 39 -10.44 11.67 15.38
C LYS A 39 -8.93 11.67 15.26
N LYS A 40 -8.38 10.52 14.84
CA LYS A 40 -6.95 10.34 14.58
C LYS A 40 -6.48 11.54 13.75
N SER A 41 -5.65 12.38 14.35
CA SER A 41 -5.13 13.60 13.72
C SER A 41 -3.74 13.32 13.21
N CYS A 42 -3.54 13.43 11.90
CA CYS A 42 -2.24 13.30 11.26
C CYS A 42 -1.36 14.53 11.56
N LYS A 43 -0.10 14.32 11.97
CA LYS A 43 0.91 15.39 12.13
C LYS A 43 2.07 15.13 11.18
N ILE A 44 2.29 16.02 10.21
CA ILE A 44 3.42 15.97 9.29
C ILE A 44 4.62 16.63 9.98
N VAL A 45 5.78 15.97 9.97
CA VAL A 45 7.04 16.50 10.52
C VAL A 45 7.99 16.76 9.37
N ASP A 46 8.58 17.95 9.31
CA ASP A 46 9.42 18.41 8.20
C ASP A 46 10.90 18.22 8.56
N TYR A 47 11.58 17.30 7.88
CA TYR A 47 13.05 17.15 7.91
C TYR A 47 13.60 17.31 6.49
N ALA A 48 14.81 17.89 6.40
CA ALA A 48 15.43 18.24 5.13
C ALA A 48 16.12 17.03 4.45
N CYS A 49 15.35 16.14 3.82
CA CYS A 49 15.87 15.28 2.74
C CYS A 49 15.83 16.03 1.42
N ARG A 50 16.77 15.74 0.51
CA ARG A 50 16.70 16.24 -0.88
C ARG A 50 15.34 15.85 -1.48
N ASP A 51 14.69 16.81 -2.14
CA ASP A 51 13.37 16.68 -2.77
C ASP A 51 12.20 16.27 -1.84
N GLY A 52 12.35 16.38 -0.51
CA GLY A 52 11.30 16.05 0.45
C GLY A 52 11.00 14.55 0.58
N ASN A 53 11.91 13.68 0.15
CA ASN A 53 11.75 12.22 0.19
C ASN A 53 12.04 11.62 1.57
N LEU A 54 11.32 12.09 2.58
CA LEU A 54 11.47 11.59 3.95
C LEU A 54 10.51 10.42 4.20
N LEU A 55 11.08 9.25 4.51
CA LEU A 55 10.34 8.13 5.11
C LEU A 55 10.63 8.12 6.61
N LYS A 56 9.56 8.06 7.41
CA LYS A 56 9.63 8.05 8.87
C LYS A 56 9.23 6.67 9.38
N GLY A 57 10.12 6.01 10.11
CA GLY A 57 9.83 4.78 10.82
C GLY A 57 9.08 5.02 12.14
N ALA A 58 8.52 3.95 12.68
CA ALA A 58 7.72 3.95 13.90
C ALA A 58 8.56 4.25 15.16
N LEU A 59 9.87 4.04 15.11
CA LEU A 59 10.78 4.30 16.24
C LEU A 59 11.35 5.71 16.22
N GLY A 60 10.91 6.56 15.29
CA GLY A 60 11.42 7.94 15.13
C GLY A 60 12.70 8.02 14.30
N ASP A 61 13.06 6.93 13.66
CA ASP A 61 14.04 6.79 12.59
C ASP A 61 13.57 7.47 11.30
N TYR A 62 14.52 8.03 10.54
CA TYR A 62 14.26 8.78 9.31
C TYR A 62 15.19 8.29 8.20
N TYR A 63 14.62 8.10 7.01
CA TYR A 63 15.34 7.65 5.83
C TYR A 63 15.13 8.66 4.70
N CYS A 64 16.22 9.10 4.08
CA CYS A 64 16.16 9.86 2.84
C CYS A 64 16.11 8.89 1.67
N VAL A 65 14.92 8.79 1.07
CA VAL A 65 14.63 7.81 0.04
C VAL A 65 15.03 8.33 -1.33
N ASN A 66 16.02 7.70 -1.95
CA ASN A 66 16.44 7.91 -3.33
C ASN A 66 16.76 6.54 -3.95
N GLU A 67 16.55 6.39 -5.26
CA GLU A 67 16.84 5.14 -6.02
C GLU A 67 16.41 3.87 -5.24
N SER A 68 15.12 3.81 -4.93
CA SER A 68 14.57 2.85 -3.96
C SER A 68 13.78 1.72 -4.60
N ILE A 69 13.89 0.53 -4.00
CA ILE A 69 13.00 -0.60 -4.23
C ILE A 69 12.22 -0.85 -2.95
N PHE A 70 10.90 -1.02 -3.05
CA PHE A 70 10.02 -1.22 -1.91
C PHE A 70 9.42 -2.62 -1.90
N PHE A 71 9.50 -3.23 -0.72
CA PHE A 71 8.63 -4.32 -0.31
C PHE A 71 7.76 -3.86 0.87
N VAL A 72 6.53 -4.35 0.96
CA VAL A 72 5.64 -4.02 2.09
C VAL A 72 5.02 -5.28 2.68
N GLU A 73 5.28 -5.53 3.96
CA GLU A 73 4.65 -6.60 4.74
C GLU A 73 3.38 -6.04 5.38
N THR A 74 2.20 -6.49 4.92
CA THR A 74 0.88 -5.99 5.39
C THR A 74 0.04 -7.05 6.08
N SER A 75 0.58 -8.24 6.35
CA SER A 75 -0.07 -9.26 7.19
C SER A 75 0.11 -9.01 8.69
N PHE A 76 0.87 -7.96 9.05
CA PHE A 76 1.21 -7.56 10.41
C PHE A 76 2.15 -8.55 11.11
N SER A 77 2.89 -9.35 10.34
CA SER A 77 3.93 -10.26 10.84
C SER A 77 5.16 -9.46 11.27
N ASN A 78 5.80 -9.89 12.37
CA ASN A 78 7.06 -9.32 12.83
C ASN A 78 8.29 -10.12 12.39
N VAL A 79 8.09 -11.17 11.58
CA VAL A 79 9.12 -12.02 10.96
C VAL A 79 8.83 -12.20 9.47
N LEU A 80 9.83 -12.67 8.72
CA LEU A 80 9.69 -13.00 7.30
C LEU A 80 9.53 -14.51 7.11
N THR A 81 8.72 -14.90 6.13
CA THR A 81 8.73 -16.27 5.62
C THR A 81 9.96 -16.52 4.74
N PRO A 82 10.35 -17.78 4.48
CA PRO A 82 11.47 -18.09 3.59
C PRO A 82 11.29 -17.48 2.19
N ARG A 83 10.07 -17.55 1.64
CA ARG A 83 9.73 -16.97 0.33
C ARG A 83 9.95 -15.46 0.30
N GLN A 84 9.51 -14.75 1.34
CA GLN A 84 9.69 -13.30 1.44
C GLN A 84 11.17 -12.93 1.59
N ALA A 85 11.93 -13.68 2.40
CA ALA A 85 13.36 -13.47 2.55
C ALA A 85 14.08 -13.65 1.21
N CYS A 86 13.77 -14.70 0.45
CA CYS A 86 14.36 -14.94 -0.87
C CYS A 86 14.01 -13.86 -1.90
N ALA A 87 12.77 -13.34 -1.91
CA ALA A 87 12.38 -12.21 -2.75
C ALA A 87 13.24 -10.97 -2.45
N ILE A 88 13.44 -10.66 -1.16
CA ILE A 88 14.23 -9.51 -0.72
C ILE A 88 15.72 -9.71 -1.05
N GLU A 89 16.29 -10.85 -0.68
CA GLU A 89 17.71 -11.18 -0.90
C GLU A 89 18.06 -11.14 -2.40
N SER A 90 17.29 -11.84 -3.23
CA SER A 90 17.53 -11.87 -4.67
C SER A 90 17.43 -10.47 -5.30
N THR A 91 16.50 -9.64 -4.82
CA THR A 91 16.34 -8.27 -5.31
C THR A 91 17.51 -7.38 -4.89
N ALA A 92 17.95 -7.48 -3.63
CA ALA A 92 19.10 -6.75 -3.12
C ALA A 92 20.39 -7.12 -3.86
N HIS A 93 20.59 -8.41 -4.13
CA HIS A 93 21.74 -8.94 -4.86
C HIS A 93 21.83 -8.40 -6.30
N HIS A 94 20.72 -8.41 -7.05
CA HIS A 94 20.71 -8.02 -8.46
C HIS A 94 20.58 -6.51 -8.71
N ASN A 95 20.33 -5.72 -7.67
CA ASN A 95 20.19 -4.26 -7.76
C ASN A 95 21.09 -3.56 -6.71
N PRO A 96 22.42 -3.73 -6.79
CA PRO A 96 23.35 -3.24 -5.77
C PRO A 96 23.44 -1.70 -5.68
N SER A 97 23.05 -0.97 -6.72
CA SER A 97 23.04 0.50 -6.74
C SER A 97 21.76 1.08 -6.11
N PHE A 98 20.73 0.25 -5.89
CA PHE A 98 19.45 0.68 -5.31
C PHE A 98 19.36 0.29 -3.83
N GLN A 99 18.62 1.10 -3.07
CA GLN A 99 18.31 0.81 -1.67
C GLN A 99 16.98 0.06 -1.56
N VAL A 100 16.98 -1.10 -0.92
CA VAL A 100 15.81 -1.95 -0.73
C VAL A 100 15.18 -1.63 0.63
N TYR A 101 14.02 -0.99 0.62
CA TYR A 101 13.24 -0.70 1.82
C TYR A 101 12.18 -1.77 2.03
N VAL A 102 12.34 -2.54 3.09
CA VAL A 102 11.37 -3.55 3.53
C VAL A 102 10.53 -2.93 4.63
N LEU A 103 9.34 -2.45 4.24
CA LEU A 103 8.40 -1.80 5.14
C LEU A 103 7.61 -2.88 5.91
N MET A 104 8.05 -3.15 7.13
CA MET A 104 7.40 -4.08 8.04
C MET A 104 6.31 -3.33 8.81
N THR A 105 5.05 -3.80 8.73
CA THR A 105 3.95 -3.17 9.47
C THR A 105 3.40 -3.94 10.68
N PRO A 106 4.20 -4.69 11.47
CA PRO A 106 3.67 -5.38 12.63
C PRO A 106 3.17 -4.43 13.72
N ILE A 107 2.23 -4.93 14.52
CA ILE A 107 1.81 -4.26 15.77
C ILE A 107 2.94 -4.31 16.81
N LYS A 108 3.71 -5.40 16.82
CA LYS A 108 4.87 -5.61 17.70
C LYS A 108 6.16 -5.14 17.00
N ALA A 109 7.24 -5.01 17.76
CA ALA A 109 8.56 -4.79 17.17
C ALA A 109 8.98 -5.99 16.28
N ILE A 110 9.78 -5.69 15.25
CA ILE A 110 10.42 -6.70 14.40
C ILE A 110 11.27 -7.63 15.28
N ASP A 111 11.16 -8.93 15.06
CA ASP A 111 11.92 -9.93 15.80
C ASP A 111 13.29 -10.18 15.15
N PHE A 112 14.32 -9.49 15.64
CA PHE A 112 15.70 -9.66 15.18
C PHE A 112 16.38 -10.94 15.67
N SER A 113 15.70 -11.77 16.47
CA SER A 113 16.19 -13.12 16.80
C SER A 113 15.83 -14.16 15.73
N ASP A 114 14.85 -13.86 14.87
CA ASP A 114 14.48 -14.70 13.73
C ASP A 114 15.63 -14.83 12.73
N SER A 115 15.82 -16.04 12.20
CA SER A 115 16.94 -16.34 11.31
C SER A 115 16.87 -15.57 10.00
N TYR A 116 15.68 -15.40 9.41
CA TYR A 116 15.53 -14.72 8.14
C TYR A 116 15.69 -13.22 8.30
N ILE A 117 15.06 -12.63 9.34
CA ILE A 117 15.28 -11.22 9.69
C ILE A 117 16.77 -10.95 9.91
N LYS A 118 17.45 -11.81 10.67
CA LYS A 118 18.88 -11.67 10.92
C LYS A 118 19.70 -11.70 9.63
N ILE A 119 19.46 -12.65 8.73
CA ILE A 119 20.14 -12.73 7.44
C ILE A 119 19.91 -11.45 6.62
N ILE A 120 18.64 -11.07 6.43
CA ILE A 120 18.27 -9.88 5.65
C ILE A 120 18.88 -8.60 6.23
N SER A 121 18.99 -8.49 7.55
CA SER A 121 19.60 -7.34 8.22
C SER A 121 21.11 -7.19 7.99
N THR A 122 21.79 -8.23 7.47
CA THR A 122 23.23 -8.14 7.14
C THR A 122 23.50 -7.58 5.75
N LEU A 123 22.47 -7.49 4.89
CA LEU A 123 22.59 -6.96 3.53
C LEU A 123 22.71 -5.44 3.57
N THR A 124 23.81 -4.92 3.00
CA THR A 124 24.21 -3.51 3.16
C THR A 124 23.29 -2.51 2.45
N ASN A 125 22.58 -2.94 1.41
CA ASN A 125 21.59 -2.14 0.69
C ASN A 125 20.15 -2.46 1.09
N VAL A 126 19.92 -3.17 2.21
CA VAL A 126 18.57 -3.47 2.72
C VAL A 126 18.29 -2.72 4.02
N HIS A 127 17.14 -2.07 4.08
CA HIS A 127 16.62 -1.37 5.25
C HIS A 127 15.33 -2.04 5.72
N LEU A 128 15.40 -2.75 6.84
CA LEU A 128 14.22 -3.23 7.55
C LEU A 128 13.62 -2.07 8.35
N VAL A 129 12.51 -1.52 7.87
CA VAL A 129 11.86 -0.34 8.49
C VAL A 129 10.59 -0.78 9.19
N HIS A 130 10.53 -0.64 10.52
CA HIS A 130 9.28 -0.77 11.25
C HIS A 130 8.45 0.48 11.02
N ILE A 131 7.24 0.34 10.47
CA ILE A 131 6.39 1.48 10.17
C ILE A 131 4.91 1.14 10.37
N THR A 132 4.13 2.09 10.88
CA THR A 132 2.67 1.92 10.92
C THR A 132 2.07 2.36 9.59
N ILE A 133 1.02 1.67 9.11
CA ILE A 133 0.31 2.08 7.90
C ILE A 133 -0.28 3.49 8.07
N GLU A 134 -0.70 3.80 9.30
CA GLU A 134 -1.16 5.13 9.70
C GLU A 134 -0.12 6.22 9.39
N ASP A 135 1.11 6.06 9.85
CA ASP A 135 2.20 7.02 9.63
C ASP A 135 2.57 7.10 8.16
N LEU A 136 2.55 5.96 7.46
CA LEU A 136 2.89 5.89 6.05
C LEU A 136 1.92 6.70 5.18
N VAL A 137 0.61 6.51 5.38
CA VAL A 137 -0.44 7.13 4.56
C VAL A 137 -0.93 8.48 5.09
N CYS A 138 -0.40 8.93 6.23
CA CYS A 138 -0.72 10.20 6.88
C CYS A 138 -0.67 11.37 5.88
N GLY A 139 -1.77 12.13 5.76
CA GLY A 139 -1.83 13.31 4.88
C GLY A 139 -1.93 12.99 3.39
N SER A 140 -1.94 11.72 3.00
CA SER A 140 -2.12 11.30 1.61
C SER A 140 -3.59 11.15 1.22
N PRO A 141 -3.93 11.06 -0.08
CA PRO A 141 -5.26 10.67 -0.52
C PRO A 141 -5.72 9.31 0.02
N VAL A 142 -4.79 8.37 0.23
CA VAL A 142 -5.06 7.02 0.78
C VAL A 142 -5.54 7.09 2.23
N TRP A 143 -5.14 8.13 2.98
CA TRP A 143 -5.55 8.34 4.37
C TRP A 143 -7.05 8.16 4.58
N LYS A 144 -7.87 8.83 3.76
CA LYS A 144 -9.34 8.84 3.90
C LYS A 144 -9.93 7.43 3.76
N TRP A 145 -9.41 6.63 2.84
CA TRP A 145 -9.82 5.25 2.68
C TRP A 145 -9.36 4.40 3.87
N PHE A 146 -8.10 4.55 4.28
CA PHE A 146 -7.53 3.77 5.38
C PHE A 146 -8.30 3.97 6.69
N VAL A 147 -8.56 5.24 7.08
CA VAL A 147 -9.30 5.56 8.31
C VAL A 147 -10.80 5.25 8.24
N SER A 148 -11.34 5.02 7.04
CA SER A 148 -12.73 4.54 6.89
C SER A 148 -12.89 3.09 7.32
N GLU A 149 -11.78 2.36 7.49
CA GLU A 149 -11.71 0.96 7.89
C GLU A 149 -12.49 0.00 6.97
N LYS A 150 -12.89 0.44 5.77
CA LYS A 150 -13.54 -0.41 4.75
C LYS A 150 -12.68 -1.63 4.40
N TRP A 151 -11.36 -1.50 4.50
CA TRP A 151 -10.42 -2.60 4.25
C TRP A 151 -10.57 -3.76 5.23
N LYS A 152 -10.95 -3.50 6.49
CA LYS A 152 -11.18 -4.55 7.51
C LYS A 152 -12.36 -5.47 7.17
N LYS A 153 -13.26 -5.04 6.28
CA LYS A 153 -14.39 -5.85 5.81
C LYS A 153 -13.99 -6.86 4.73
N SER A 154 -12.82 -6.69 4.12
CA SER A 154 -12.33 -7.62 3.12
C SER A 154 -11.80 -8.89 3.75
N LYS A 155 -11.90 -10.00 3.01
CA LYS A 155 -11.19 -11.24 3.33
C LYS A 155 -9.71 -11.17 2.94
N TRP A 156 -9.33 -10.21 2.09
CA TRP A 156 -7.97 -10.02 1.58
C TRP A 156 -7.34 -8.72 2.11
N GLN A 157 -7.42 -8.53 3.43
CA GLN A 157 -7.00 -7.27 4.07
C GLN A 157 -5.56 -6.91 3.74
N ALA A 158 -4.63 -7.85 3.91
CA ALA A 158 -3.22 -7.66 3.60
C ALA A 158 -3.02 -7.26 2.14
N SER A 159 -3.57 -8.03 1.20
CA SER A 159 -3.44 -7.75 -0.24
C SER A 159 -4.00 -6.38 -0.63
N HIS A 160 -5.17 -6.00 -0.10
CA HIS A 160 -5.77 -4.70 -0.38
C HIS A 160 -5.01 -3.52 0.25
N LEU A 161 -4.39 -3.71 1.42
CA LEU A 161 -3.49 -2.72 2.00
C LEU A 161 -2.25 -2.56 1.12
N SER A 162 -1.64 -3.66 0.68
CA SER A 162 -0.52 -3.65 -0.25
C SER A 162 -0.88 -2.99 -1.60
N ASP A 163 -2.08 -3.24 -2.15
CA ASP A 163 -2.60 -2.57 -3.36
C ASP A 163 -2.63 -1.04 -3.21
N ALA A 164 -3.08 -0.54 -2.06
CA ALA A 164 -3.12 0.90 -1.79
C ALA A 164 -1.70 1.48 -1.68
N LEU A 165 -0.84 0.78 -0.93
CA LEU A 165 0.48 1.26 -0.58
C LEU A 165 1.42 1.28 -1.77
N ARG A 166 1.37 0.31 -2.68
CA ARG A 166 2.25 0.31 -3.86
C ARG A 166 2.04 1.51 -4.77
N PHE A 167 0.78 1.91 -5.03
CA PHE A 167 0.51 3.09 -5.85
C PHE A 167 0.96 4.37 -5.14
N PHE A 168 0.72 4.44 -3.83
CA PHE A 168 1.12 5.59 -3.02
C PHE A 168 2.65 5.73 -2.93
N LEU A 169 3.37 4.65 -2.62
CA LEU A 169 4.83 4.65 -2.48
C LEU A 169 5.50 5.06 -3.78
N ILE A 170 5.09 4.47 -4.90
CA ILE A 170 5.68 4.76 -6.21
C ILE A 170 5.31 6.17 -6.68
N TRP A 171 4.09 6.65 -6.41
CA TRP A 171 3.78 8.06 -6.66
C TRP A 171 4.64 9.00 -5.81
N LYS A 172 4.79 8.72 -4.51
CA LYS A 172 5.44 9.64 -3.55
C LYS A 172 6.97 9.66 -3.69
N TYR A 173 7.59 8.49 -3.82
CA TYR A 173 9.05 8.34 -3.81
C TYR A 173 9.63 7.93 -5.17
N GLY A 174 8.81 7.40 -6.09
CA GLY A 174 9.30 6.77 -7.31
C GLY A 174 10.00 5.44 -7.03
N GLY A 175 10.77 4.97 -8.00
CA GLY A 175 11.56 3.75 -7.89
C GLY A 175 10.75 2.53 -8.29
N MET A 176 10.91 1.44 -7.53
CA MET A 176 10.30 0.15 -7.83
C MET A 176 9.51 -0.38 -6.65
N TYR A 177 8.39 -1.03 -6.92
CA TYR A 177 7.66 -1.84 -5.95
C TYR A 177 7.65 -3.27 -6.45
N LEU A 178 7.93 -4.22 -5.56
CA LEU A 178 7.81 -5.65 -5.80
C LEU A 178 6.97 -6.31 -4.71
N ASP A 179 6.12 -7.28 -5.10
CA ASP A 179 5.51 -8.19 -4.15
C ASP A 179 6.58 -9.10 -3.53
N MET A 180 6.40 -9.44 -2.25
CA MET A 180 7.36 -10.25 -1.49
C MET A 180 7.31 -11.76 -1.83
N ASP A 181 6.79 -12.12 -3.00
CA ASP A 181 6.83 -13.45 -3.57
C ASP A 181 7.49 -13.46 -4.97
N ILE A 182 8.15 -12.37 -5.34
CA ILE A 182 8.86 -12.21 -6.61
C ILE A 182 10.35 -12.36 -6.40
N VAL A 183 10.93 -13.41 -6.99
CA VAL A 183 12.37 -13.63 -7.02
C VAL A 183 12.97 -12.85 -8.19
N CYS A 184 13.93 -11.98 -7.89
CA CYS A 184 14.61 -11.18 -8.90
C CYS A 184 15.77 -11.98 -9.50
N LEU A 185 15.76 -12.15 -10.83
CA LEU A 185 16.79 -12.92 -11.54
C LEU A 185 17.81 -12.02 -12.25
N ARG A 186 17.51 -10.73 -12.44
CA ARG A 186 18.33 -9.77 -13.20
C ARG A 186 18.12 -8.35 -12.68
N SER A 187 19.13 -7.52 -12.91
CA SER A 187 19.06 -6.10 -12.60
C SER A 187 17.92 -5.40 -13.35
N MET A 188 17.17 -4.59 -12.63
CA MET A 188 16.10 -3.72 -13.13
C MET A 188 16.50 -2.24 -13.08
N GLU A 189 17.73 -1.93 -12.66
CA GLU A 189 18.19 -0.56 -12.34
C GLU A 189 18.10 0.43 -13.51
N HIS A 190 18.05 -0.07 -14.75
CA HIS A 190 17.93 0.72 -15.98
C HIS A 190 16.47 1.00 -16.39
N LEU A 191 15.50 0.30 -15.80
CA LEU A 191 14.09 0.38 -16.17
C LEU A 191 13.41 1.62 -15.60
N ARG A 192 12.59 2.30 -16.41
CA ARG A 192 11.86 3.51 -16.01
C ARG A 192 10.47 3.49 -16.63
N ASN A 193 9.46 3.88 -15.85
CA ASN A 193 8.05 3.99 -16.27
C ASN A 193 7.52 2.72 -16.96
N ILE A 194 7.74 1.57 -16.33
CA ILE A 194 7.35 0.24 -16.79
C ILE A 194 6.24 -0.34 -15.92
N ALA A 195 5.28 -0.97 -16.59
CA ALA A 195 4.41 -1.97 -16.00
C ALA A 195 4.54 -3.31 -16.75
N ILE A 196 4.21 -4.41 -16.07
CA ILE A 196 4.28 -5.76 -16.64
C ILE A 196 2.88 -6.33 -16.76
N THR A 197 2.59 -7.01 -17.86
CA THR A 197 1.31 -7.71 -18.03
C THR A 197 1.29 -9.05 -17.31
N GLU A 198 0.14 -9.38 -16.72
CA GLU A 198 -0.15 -10.76 -16.29
C GLU A 198 -0.60 -11.59 -17.49
N ASN A 199 -1.35 -10.95 -18.40
CA ASN A 199 -1.78 -11.50 -19.67
C ASN A 199 -2.12 -10.36 -20.66
N TRP A 200 -2.58 -10.70 -21.86
CA TRP A 200 -2.89 -9.74 -22.94
C TRP A 200 -3.94 -8.66 -22.59
N GLU A 201 -4.75 -8.88 -21.55
CA GLU A 201 -5.86 -8.00 -21.18
C GLU A 201 -5.65 -7.29 -19.84
N ARG A 202 -4.62 -7.66 -19.07
CA ARG A 202 -4.45 -7.20 -17.70
C ARG A 202 -2.99 -6.95 -17.35
N VAL A 203 -2.76 -5.76 -16.80
CA VAL A 203 -1.49 -5.39 -16.17
C VAL A 203 -1.43 -5.99 -14.77
N ALA A 204 -0.32 -6.65 -14.46
CA ALA A 204 -0.02 -7.11 -13.11
C ALA A 204 0.32 -5.90 -12.23
N SER A 205 0.00 -6.00 -10.95
CA SER A 205 0.31 -4.94 -9.97
C SER A 205 1.40 -5.33 -8.98
N GLY A 206 1.98 -6.52 -9.12
CA GLY A 206 3.05 -7.00 -8.23
C GLY A 206 4.42 -6.43 -8.55
N ILE A 207 4.61 -5.81 -9.73
CA ILE A 207 5.82 -5.07 -10.08
C ILE A 207 5.40 -3.74 -10.71
N LEU A 208 5.86 -2.63 -10.13
CA LEU A 208 5.63 -1.28 -10.65
C LEU A 208 6.93 -0.50 -10.63
N ILE A 209 7.34 0.06 -11.76
CA ILE A 209 8.60 0.80 -11.88
C ILE A 209 8.30 2.17 -12.49
N PHE A 210 8.19 3.22 -11.67
CA PHE A 210 7.87 4.55 -12.17
C PHE A 210 8.68 5.63 -11.48
N GLN A 211 8.91 6.72 -12.21
CA GLN A 211 9.51 7.91 -11.63
C GLN A 211 8.59 8.55 -10.59
N LYS A 212 9.20 9.26 -9.64
CA LYS A 212 8.48 10.02 -8.62
C LYS A 212 7.47 10.98 -9.27
N GLY A 213 6.27 11.04 -8.71
CA GLY A 213 5.23 11.96 -9.16
C GLY A 213 4.56 11.58 -10.48
N HIS A 214 4.85 10.41 -11.05
CA HIS A 214 4.26 9.99 -12.33
C HIS A 214 2.72 10.03 -12.28
N GLU A 215 2.10 10.69 -13.27
CA GLU A 215 0.67 10.97 -13.28
C GLU A 215 -0.18 9.69 -13.31
N LEU A 216 0.28 8.63 -13.99
CA LEU A 216 -0.38 7.32 -13.95
C LEU A 216 -0.50 6.77 -12.51
N MET A 217 0.56 6.85 -11.70
CA MET A 217 0.54 6.33 -10.32
C MET A 217 -0.38 7.16 -9.43
N LYS A 218 -0.40 8.49 -9.64
CA LYS A 218 -1.34 9.39 -8.99
C LYS A 218 -2.78 9.00 -9.32
N ARG A 219 -3.10 8.79 -10.59
CA ARG A 219 -4.44 8.36 -11.05
C ARG A 219 -4.83 7.04 -10.41
N CYS A 220 -3.94 6.05 -10.42
CA CYS A 220 -4.18 4.76 -9.76
C CYS A 220 -4.48 4.92 -8.25
N MET A 221 -3.71 5.75 -7.54
CA MET A 221 -3.94 6.02 -6.12
C MET A 221 -5.32 6.64 -5.86
N TYR A 222 -5.72 7.66 -6.62
CA TYR A 222 -7.03 8.30 -6.44
C TYR A 222 -8.18 7.38 -6.83
N ASP A 223 -8.03 6.66 -7.94
CA ASP A 223 -9.03 5.76 -8.47
C ASP A 223 -9.22 4.53 -7.56
N PHE A 224 -8.15 3.99 -6.95
CA PHE A 224 -8.24 3.01 -5.87
C PHE A 224 -9.11 3.53 -4.72
N VAL A 225 -8.83 4.73 -4.21
CA VAL A 225 -9.57 5.32 -3.07
C VAL A 225 -11.06 5.50 -3.39
N GLN A 226 -11.38 5.88 -4.62
CA GLN A 226 -12.75 6.14 -5.05
C GLN A 226 -13.54 4.86 -5.34
N LYS A 227 -12.90 3.86 -5.95
CA LYS A 227 -13.54 2.65 -6.47
C LYS A 227 -13.21 1.39 -5.68
N TYR A 228 -12.62 1.53 -4.50
CA TYR A 228 -12.25 0.39 -3.65
C TYR A 228 -13.41 -0.59 -3.48
N ASP A 229 -13.14 -1.86 -3.78
CA ASP A 229 -14.09 -2.97 -3.66
C ASP A 229 -13.56 -4.00 -2.65
N SER A 230 -14.14 -4.04 -1.45
CA SER A 230 -13.75 -5.02 -0.43
C SER A 230 -14.05 -6.47 -0.81
N SER A 231 -14.95 -6.69 -1.77
CA SER A 231 -15.46 -8.01 -2.16
C SER A 231 -14.73 -8.63 -3.35
N ASN A 232 -13.80 -7.90 -3.98
CA ASN A 232 -13.07 -8.36 -5.15
C ASN A 232 -11.56 -8.20 -4.99
N PHE A 233 -10.86 -9.35 -4.91
CA PHE A 233 -9.42 -9.43 -4.80
C PHE A 233 -8.66 -8.70 -5.92
N VAL A 234 -9.10 -8.83 -7.16
CA VAL A 234 -8.35 -8.36 -8.35
C VAL A 234 -8.66 -6.91 -8.69
N ALA A 235 -9.85 -6.40 -8.30
CA ALA A 235 -10.32 -5.08 -8.70
C ALA A 235 -9.41 -3.93 -8.24
N ASN A 236 -8.74 -4.11 -7.10
CA ASN A 236 -8.04 -3.05 -6.38
C ASN A 236 -6.56 -2.91 -6.80
N GLY A 237 -5.87 -3.99 -7.11
CA GLY A 237 -4.52 -3.97 -7.68
C GLY A 237 -4.54 -4.01 -9.21
N PRO A 238 -4.54 -5.21 -9.84
CA PRO A 238 -4.46 -5.36 -11.30
C PRO A 238 -5.57 -4.61 -12.05
N GLY A 239 -6.80 -4.62 -11.51
CA GLY A 239 -7.93 -3.90 -12.10
C GLY A 239 -7.71 -2.38 -12.13
N THR A 240 -7.04 -1.82 -11.11
CA THR A 240 -6.76 -0.38 -10.99
C THR A 240 -5.73 0.06 -12.00
N ILE A 241 -4.59 -0.60 -12.04
CA ILE A 241 -3.53 -0.22 -13.00
C ILE A 241 -4.00 -0.42 -14.44
N THR A 242 -4.71 -1.52 -14.72
CA THR A 242 -5.21 -1.83 -16.07
C THR A 242 -6.17 -0.77 -16.60
N ARG A 243 -7.15 -0.31 -15.80
CA ARG A 243 -8.10 0.71 -16.28
C ARG A 243 -7.45 2.09 -16.41
N ASN A 244 -6.56 2.44 -15.49
CA ASN A 244 -5.90 3.75 -15.51
C ASN A 244 -4.86 3.85 -16.62
N ILE A 245 -4.12 2.79 -16.92
CA ILE A 245 -3.11 2.83 -18.00
C ILE A 245 -3.75 2.95 -19.37
N LYS A 246 -4.85 2.22 -19.62
CA LYS A 246 -5.65 2.35 -20.85
C LYS A 246 -6.18 3.77 -21.03
N ALA A 247 -6.77 4.34 -19.98
CA ALA A 247 -7.30 5.70 -20.01
C ALA A 247 -6.20 6.77 -20.11
N TYR A 248 -5.04 6.55 -19.52
CA TYR A 248 -3.93 7.50 -19.54
C TYR A 248 -3.22 7.53 -20.89
N CYS A 249 -3.07 6.37 -21.53
CA CYS A 249 -2.44 6.22 -22.84
C CYS A 249 -3.41 6.31 -24.02
N ASP A 250 -4.71 6.55 -23.77
CA ASP A 250 -5.79 6.55 -24.77
C ASP A 250 -5.79 5.29 -25.67
N MET A 251 -5.66 4.13 -25.01
CA MET A 251 -5.45 2.84 -25.69
C MET A 251 -6.24 1.72 -25.00
N ASP A 252 -7.17 1.09 -25.71
CA ASP A 252 -7.91 -0.05 -25.17
C ASP A 252 -7.08 -1.35 -25.13
N ASN A 253 -6.14 -1.49 -26.05
CA ASN A 253 -5.28 -2.67 -26.16
C ASN A 253 -3.93 -2.42 -25.48
N ILE A 254 -3.68 -3.14 -24.38
CA ILE A 254 -2.47 -3.00 -23.55
C ILE A 254 -1.20 -3.33 -24.35
N GLY A 255 -1.28 -4.29 -25.28
CA GLY A 255 -0.15 -4.66 -26.13
C GLY A 255 0.31 -3.55 -27.07
N LYS A 256 -0.51 -2.50 -27.28
CA LYS A 256 -0.16 -1.33 -28.11
C LYS A 256 0.36 -0.13 -27.29
N ILE A 257 0.39 -0.24 -25.97
CA ILE A 257 0.84 0.87 -25.10
C ILE A 257 2.35 1.08 -25.22
N SER A 258 3.13 0.00 -25.33
CA SER A 258 4.57 0.10 -25.58
C SER A 258 4.83 0.78 -26.93
N GLY A 259 5.57 1.88 -26.92
CA GLY A 259 5.78 2.74 -28.10
C GLY A 259 4.67 3.76 -28.39
N ALA A 260 3.62 3.84 -27.56
CA ALA A 260 2.66 4.93 -27.62
C ALA A 260 3.24 6.22 -27.01
N ASP A 261 2.70 7.37 -27.39
CA ASP A 261 3.08 8.67 -26.85
C ASP A 261 2.43 8.93 -25.47
N CYS A 262 2.75 8.08 -24.49
CA CYS A 262 2.28 8.22 -23.11
C CYS A 262 3.36 8.01 -22.04
N ASN A 263 4.64 7.89 -22.42
CA ASN A 263 5.77 7.69 -21.50
C ASN A 263 5.58 6.50 -20.53
N VAL A 264 4.98 5.41 -21.02
CA VAL A 264 4.84 4.16 -20.27
C VAL A 264 5.14 2.99 -21.19
N ASP A 265 6.07 2.14 -20.76
CA ASP A 265 6.38 0.91 -21.45
C ASP A 265 5.70 -0.29 -20.79
N ILE A 266 5.29 -1.25 -21.61
CA ILE A 266 4.71 -2.51 -21.17
C ILE A 266 5.64 -3.66 -21.50
N LEU A 267 6.02 -4.41 -20.47
CA LEU A 267 6.70 -5.69 -20.63
C LEU A 267 5.68 -6.84 -20.63
N GLN A 268 5.98 -7.85 -21.43
CA GLN A 268 5.16 -9.06 -21.55
C GLN A 268 5.28 -9.97 -20.31
N PRO A 269 4.36 -10.91 -20.09
CA PRO A 269 4.38 -11.75 -18.90
C PRO A 269 5.68 -12.54 -18.75
N ALA A 270 6.31 -12.95 -19.86
CA ALA A 270 7.58 -13.68 -19.84
C ALA A 270 8.73 -12.92 -19.16
N ALA A 271 8.64 -11.59 -19.01
CA ALA A 271 9.66 -10.78 -18.34
C ALA A 271 9.68 -10.99 -16.81
N ALA A 272 8.57 -11.40 -16.19
CA ALA A 272 8.49 -11.57 -14.73
C ALA A 272 7.69 -12.80 -14.27
N PHE A 273 6.83 -13.33 -15.12
CA PHE A 273 5.94 -14.47 -14.89
C PHE A 273 6.13 -15.53 -15.99
N PRO A 274 7.34 -16.09 -16.17
CA PRO A 274 7.60 -17.10 -17.21
C PRO A 274 6.82 -18.40 -16.98
N ILE A 275 6.34 -18.64 -15.75
CA ILE A 275 5.46 -19.76 -15.42
C ILE A 275 4.01 -19.24 -15.35
N PRO A 276 3.09 -19.77 -16.18
CA PRO A 276 1.68 -19.38 -16.15
C PRO A 276 1.03 -19.65 -14.80
N SER A 277 0.18 -18.73 -14.33
CA SER A 277 -0.43 -18.80 -12.99
C SER A 277 -1.23 -20.08 -12.71
N LYS A 278 -1.86 -20.65 -13.74
CA LYS A 278 -2.60 -21.92 -13.67
C LYS A 278 -1.71 -23.13 -13.34
N ARG A 279 -0.39 -23.04 -13.55
CA ARG A 279 0.54 -24.13 -13.22
C ARG A 279 0.95 -24.11 -11.75
N PHE A 280 0.95 -22.96 -11.07
CA PHE A 280 1.30 -22.88 -9.63
C PHE A 280 0.34 -23.67 -8.71
N GLN A 281 -0.84 -24.07 -9.18
CA GLN A 281 -1.77 -24.92 -8.43
C GLN A 281 -1.45 -26.42 -8.51
N ARG A 282 -0.42 -26.82 -9.28
CA ARG A 282 0.10 -28.18 -9.27
C ARG A 282 1.38 -28.18 -8.43
N GLU A 283 1.46 -29.11 -7.48
CA GLU A 283 2.68 -29.41 -6.71
C GLU A 283 3.89 -29.79 -7.60
N ASP A 284 3.67 -29.95 -8.92
CA ASP A 284 4.65 -30.37 -9.92
C ASP A 284 5.27 -29.24 -10.77
N VAL A 285 5.21 -27.96 -10.36
CA VAL A 285 6.05 -26.94 -11.03
C VAL A 285 7.49 -27.17 -10.62
N ASN A 286 8.14 -28.11 -11.31
CA ASN A 286 9.55 -28.41 -11.13
C ASN A 286 10.35 -27.12 -11.39
N LEU A 287 10.98 -26.59 -10.34
CA LEU A 287 11.79 -25.37 -10.37
C LEU A 287 12.89 -25.44 -11.45
N GLN A 288 13.31 -26.66 -11.79
CA GLN A 288 14.22 -26.93 -12.90
C GLN A 288 13.69 -26.39 -14.23
N ASN A 289 12.39 -26.48 -14.53
CA ASN A 289 11.82 -25.94 -15.77
C ASN A 289 11.82 -24.40 -15.81
N ALA A 290 11.70 -23.75 -14.65
CA ALA A 290 11.79 -22.29 -14.53
C ALA A 290 13.23 -21.81 -14.69
N LEU A 291 14.17 -22.58 -14.14
CA LEU A 291 15.60 -22.36 -14.24
C LEU A 291 16.12 -22.66 -15.65
N ASP A 292 15.68 -23.72 -16.33
CA ASP A 292 16.05 -24.01 -17.72
C ASP A 292 15.57 -22.90 -18.68
N PHE A 293 14.45 -22.24 -18.36
CA PHE A 293 14.00 -21.04 -19.07
C PHE A 293 14.90 -19.83 -18.80
N SER A 294 15.47 -19.73 -17.59
CA SER A 294 16.39 -18.67 -17.16
C SER A 294 17.86 -18.92 -17.58
N GLU A 295 18.32 -20.16 -17.63
CA GLU A 295 19.67 -20.59 -18.01
C GLU A 295 19.92 -20.34 -19.50
N ASN A 296 18.90 -20.54 -20.34
CA ASN A 296 18.93 -20.12 -21.75
C ASN A 296 19.10 -18.59 -21.93
N ALA A 297 18.93 -17.80 -20.87
CA ALA A 297 19.14 -16.35 -20.89
C ALA A 297 20.51 -15.91 -20.31
N GLY A 298 21.33 -16.82 -19.74
CA GLY A 298 22.71 -16.55 -19.31
C GLY A 298 22.97 -16.73 -17.80
N THR A 299 23.81 -17.73 -17.50
CA THR A 299 24.67 -18.08 -16.32
C THR A 299 24.36 -17.53 -14.92
N PHE A 300 24.13 -18.45 -13.96
CA PHE A 300 24.08 -18.26 -12.50
C PHE A 300 25.19 -19.06 -11.79
N LEU A 301 25.73 -18.54 -10.69
CA LEU A 301 26.66 -19.22 -9.76
C LEU A 301 26.08 -19.29 -8.34
N GLU A 302 25.89 -20.52 -7.86
CA GLU A 302 26.16 -21.13 -6.53
C GLU A 302 25.72 -20.53 -5.17
N SER A 303 25.03 -19.40 -5.04
CA SER A 303 24.57 -18.96 -3.69
C SER A 303 23.18 -19.44 -3.26
N SER A 304 22.44 -20.18 -4.09
CA SER A 304 20.98 -20.29 -3.96
C SER A 304 20.41 -21.56 -3.31
N ASN A 305 21.19 -22.43 -2.66
CA ASN A 305 20.66 -23.72 -2.21
C ASN A 305 19.51 -23.61 -1.19
N GLN A 306 19.42 -22.55 -0.39
CA GLN A 306 18.27 -22.36 0.53
C GLN A 306 17.03 -21.77 -0.13
N CYS A 307 17.18 -20.88 -1.11
CA CYS A 307 16.04 -20.34 -1.86
C CYS A 307 15.47 -21.33 -2.87
N ARG A 308 16.30 -22.27 -3.33
CA ARG A 308 15.93 -23.37 -4.25
C ARG A 308 14.88 -24.32 -3.67
N ASP A 309 14.86 -24.51 -2.35
CA ASP A 309 14.02 -25.53 -1.69
C ASP A 309 12.76 -24.96 -1.02
N SER A 310 12.51 -23.65 -1.14
CA SER A 310 11.45 -22.93 -0.40
C SER A 310 10.26 -22.42 -1.23
N THR A 311 10.28 -22.67 -2.54
CA THR A 311 9.23 -22.33 -3.51
C THR A 311 8.37 -23.53 -3.86
#